data_AF-A0A9E1VBA3-F1
#
_entry.id   AF-A0A9E1VBA3-F1
#
_cell.length_a   1.000
_cell.length_b   1.000
_cell.length_c   1.000
_cell.angle_alpha   90.00
_cell.angle_beta   90.00
_cell.angle_gamma   90.00
#
_symmetry.space_group_name_H-M   'P 1'
#
loop_
_entity.id
_entity.type
_entity.pdbx_description
1 polymer ?
#
loop_
_entity_poly.entity_id
_entity_poly.type
_entity_poly.pdbx_seq_one_letter_code
_entity_poly.pdbx_strand_id
1 'polypeptide(L)'
;MIQSRAFLLICLVLLTAKGAVADPNALEKGRALLEKADYTAAIAVFKDTDQRSPTRAEALEGWGDALAGIGDRDGAIEKYKAALAIKPETRRLMMHIRSLGIGP
;
A
#
# COMPACT_ATOMS: atom_id res chain seq x y z
N MET A 1 34.86 33.46 15.20
CA MET A 1 35.08 32.86 13.87
C MET A 1 34.86 31.36 13.95
N ILE A 2 33.61 30.95 13.72
CA ILE A 2 33.24 29.60 13.31
C ILE A 2 33.95 29.36 11.97
N GLN A 3 34.85 28.38 11.85
CA GLN A 3 35.13 27.73 10.56
C GLN A 3 35.84 26.38 10.77
N SER A 4 35.23 25.32 10.21
CA SER A 4 35.90 24.45 9.23
C SER A 4 36.00 22.94 9.48
N ARG A 5 35.64 22.37 10.64
CA ARG A 5 35.66 20.89 10.79
C ARG A 5 34.38 20.27 11.34
N ALA A 6 33.77 20.86 12.36
CA ALA A 6 32.49 20.36 12.89
C ALA A 6 31.33 20.54 11.89
N PHE A 7 31.35 21.62 11.11
CA PHE A 7 30.27 21.94 10.16
C PHE A 7 30.29 21.04 8.90
N LEU A 8 31.48 20.61 8.48
CA LEU A 8 31.67 19.75 7.31
C LEU A 8 31.31 18.28 7.59
N LEU A 9 31.47 17.82 8.84
CA LEU A 9 31.09 16.46 9.24
C LEU A 9 29.59 16.30 9.53
N ILE A 10 28.92 17.35 10.01
CA ILE A 10 27.46 17.29 10.20
C ILE A 10 26.74 17.34 8.84
N CYS A 11 27.32 18.03 7.83
CA CYS A 11 26.82 17.97 6.46
C CYS A 11 26.89 16.57 5.81
N LEU A 12 27.73 15.65 6.31
CA LEU A 12 27.88 14.31 5.75
C LEU A 12 26.82 13.32 6.26
N VAL A 13 26.16 13.60 7.38
CA VAL A 13 25.05 12.76 7.90
C VAL A 13 23.71 13.13 7.23
N LEU A 14 23.67 14.21 6.43
CA LEU A 14 22.49 14.63 5.68
C LEU A 14 22.19 13.79 4.41
N LEU A 15 22.95 12.72 4.14
CA LEU A 15 22.83 11.95 2.89
C LEU A 15 22.08 10.61 2.98
N THR A 16 21.57 10.18 4.14
CA THR A 16 20.76 8.96 4.20
C THR A 16 19.34 9.25 4.60
N ALA A 17 18.48 9.07 3.60
CA ALA A 17 17.05 8.92 3.72
C ALA A 17 16.31 10.18 4.16
N LYS A 18 15.85 10.92 3.15
CA LYS A 18 14.45 11.33 3.09
C LYS A 18 13.60 10.07 3.30
N GLY A 19 13.44 9.70 4.57
CA GLY A 19 12.75 8.52 5.01
C GLY A 19 11.29 8.72 4.68
N ALA A 20 10.88 8.24 3.52
CA ALA A 20 9.53 7.74 3.34
C ALA A 20 9.41 6.54 4.28
N VAL A 21 9.26 6.84 5.58
CA VAL A 21 8.62 5.90 6.49
C VAL A 21 7.25 5.72 5.89
N ALA A 22 6.99 4.52 5.39
CA ALA A 22 5.65 4.11 5.05
C ALA A 22 4.73 4.55 6.18
N ASP A 23 3.71 5.35 5.88
CA ASP A 23 2.80 5.84 6.90
C ASP A 23 2.00 4.62 7.39
N PRO A 24 2.33 4.01 8.56
CA PRO A 24 1.62 2.81 9.01
C PRO A 24 0.13 3.10 9.20
N ASN A 25 -0.20 4.38 9.39
CA ASN A 25 -1.53 4.94 9.51
C ASN A 25 -2.36 4.75 8.23
N ALA A 26 -1.78 4.79 7.03
CA ALA A 26 -2.56 4.69 5.79
C ALA A 26 -3.21 3.31 5.63
N LEU A 27 -2.47 2.23 5.93
CA LEU A 27 -3.01 0.88 5.88
C LEU A 27 -4.12 0.68 6.93
N GLU A 28 -3.86 1.07 8.18
CA GLU A 28 -4.82 0.93 9.27
C GLU A 28 -6.09 1.75 9.01
N LYS A 29 -5.93 3.00 8.57
CA LYS A 29 -7.04 3.88 8.17
C LYS A 29 -7.85 3.30 7.02
N GLY A 30 -7.18 2.77 5.98
CA GLY A 30 -7.86 2.12 4.86
C GLY A 30 -8.68 0.91 5.31
N ARG A 31 -8.14 0.08 6.22
CA ARG A 31 -8.86 -1.06 6.79
C ARG A 31 -10.07 -0.63 7.64
N ALA A 32 -9.92 0.40 8.46
CA ALA A 32 -11.02 0.93 9.24
C ALA A 32 -12.16 1.49 8.36
N LEU A 33 -11.83 2.02 7.17
CA LEU A 33 -12.83 2.47 6.20
C LEU A 33 -13.53 1.29 5.50
N LEU A 34 -12.80 0.22 5.18
CA LEU A 34 -13.38 -1.03 4.68
C LEU A 34 -14.39 -1.64 5.66
N GLU A 35 -14.06 -1.67 6.96
CA GLU A 35 -14.96 -2.17 8.02
C GLU A 35 -16.25 -1.34 8.12
N LYS A 36 -16.17 -0.04 7.79
CA LYS A 36 -17.32 0.87 7.71
C LYS A 36 -18.05 0.83 6.38
N ALA A 37 -17.61 0.00 5.43
CA ALA A 37 -18.07 -0.05 4.05
C ALA A 37 -17.94 1.30 3.30
N ASP A 38 -17.07 2.20 3.76
CA ASP A 38 -16.74 3.44 3.05
C ASP A 38 -15.65 3.16 2.01
N TYR A 39 -16.06 2.42 0.98
CA TYR A 39 -15.16 1.91 -0.04
C TYR A 39 -14.51 3.03 -0.86
N THR A 40 -15.23 4.12 -1.13
CA THR A 40 -14.70 5.26 -1.88
C THR A 40 -13.58 5.96 -1.11
N ALA A 41 -13.76 6.19 0.20
CA ALA A 41 -12.70 6.75 1.02
C ALA A 41 -11.53 5.78 1.18
N ALA A 42 -11.80 4.48 1.34
CA ALA A 42 -10.77 3.44 1.42
C ALA A 42 -9.88 3.44 0.16
N ILE A 43 -10.48 3.50 -1.04
CA ILE A 43 -9.76 3.60 -2.32
C ILE A 43 -8.82 4.81 -2.34
N ALA A 44 -9.31 5.98 -1.91
CA ALA A 44 -8.50 7.19 -1.91
C ALA A 44 -7.26 7.05 -1.00
N VAL A 45 -7.43 6.45 0.17
CA VAL A 45 -6.34 6.19 1.12
C VAL A 45 -5.33 5.18 0.56
N PHE A 46 -5.81 4.06 0.00
CA PHE A 46 -4.90 3.06 -0.58
C PHE A 46 -4.17 3.55 -1.83
N LYS A 47 -4.80 4.41 -2.63
CA LYS A 47 -4.17 5.01 -3.81
C LYS A 47 -2.98 5.91 -3.46
N ASP A 48 -3.02 6.56 -2.30
CA ASP A 48 -1.97 7.43 -1.80
C ASP A 48 -0.82 6.66 -1.10
N THR A 49 -0.94 5.34 -0.96
CA THR A 49 0.09 4.54 -0.30
C THR A 49 1.36 4.44 -1.15
N ASP A 50 2.51 4.81 -0.57
CA ASP A 50 3.81 4.86 -1.26
C ASP A 50 4.21 3.52 -1.89
N GLN A 51 4.76 3.58 -3.09
CA GLN A 51 5.17 2.41 -3.87
C GLN A 51 6.37 1.67 -3.28
N ARG A 52 7.11 2.28 -2.36
CA ARG A 52 8.24 1.66 -1.65
C ARG A 52 7.86 1.18 -0.25
N SER A 53 6.58 1.28 0.12
CA SER A 53 6.10 0.83 1.41
C SER A 53 6.26 -0.70 1.56
N PRO A 54 6.76 -1.18 2.70
CA PRO A 54 6.77 -2.61 3.01
C PRO A 54 5.36 -3.20 3.12
N THR A 55 4.33 -2.36 3.31
CA THR A 55 2.91 -2.77 3.37
C THR A 55 2.18 -2.60 2.03
N ARG A 56 2.91 -2.36 0.93
CA ARG A 56 2.30 -2.13 -0.39
C ARG A 56 1.41 -3.29 -0.85
N ALA A 57 1.80 -4.54 -0.57
CA ALA A 57 0.99 -5.69 -0.96
C ALA A 57 -0.36 -5.70 -0.22
N GLU A 58 -0.34 -5.43 1.08
CA GLU A 58 -1.53 -5.32 1.93
C GLU A 58 -2.42 -4.13 1.54
N ALA A 59 -1.82 -3.00 1.14
CA ALA A 59 -2.57 -1.86 0.65
C ALA A 59 -3.25 -2.15 -0.70
N LEU A 60 -2.58 -2.90 -1.59
CA LEU A 60 -3.17 -3.35 -2.86
C LEU A 60 -4.29 -4.38 -2.62
N GLU A 61 -4.14 -5.27 -1.63
CA GLU A 61 -5.22 -6.16 -1.18
C GLU A 61 -6.45 -5.36 -0.73
N GLY A 62 -6.27 -4.43 0.20
CA GLY A 62 -7.36 -3.60 0.71
C GLY A 62 -7.99 -2.71 -0.37
N TRP A 63 -7.21 -2.25 -1.35
CA TRP A 63 -7.75 -1.57 -2.52
C TRP A 63 -8.62 -2.50 -3.36
N GLY A 64 -8.17 -3.73 -3.60
CA GLY A 64 -8.97 -4.74 -4.29
C GLY A 64 -10.30 -5.00 -3.57
N ASP A 65 -10.27 -5.12 -2.25
CA ASP A 65 -11.48 -5.32 -1.43
C ASP A 65 -12.45 -4.14 -1.56
N ALA A 66 -11.94 -2.91 -1.55
CA ALA A 66 -12.76 -1.71 -1.71
C ALA A 66 -13.40 -1.64 -3.12
N LEU A 67 -12.65 -1.99 -4.16
CA LEU A 67 -13.16 -2.04 -5.54
C LEU A 67 -14.23 -3.12 -5.70
N ALA A 68 -14.01 -4.30 -5.12
CA ALA A 68 -15.01 -5.35 -5.10
C ALA A 68 -16.28 -4.91 -4.35
N GLY A 69 -16.14 -4.16 -3.25
CA GLY A 69 -17.24 -3.59 -2.47
C GLY A 69 -18.13 -2.61 -3.24
N ILE A 70 -17.57 -1.83 -4.17
CA ILE A 70 -18.34 -0.95 -5.08
C ILE A 70 -18.80 -1.66 -6.37
N GLY A 71 -18.47 -2.94 -6.53
CA GLY A 71 -18.83 -3.74 -7.71
C GLY A 71 -17.86 -3.67 -8.89
N ASP A 72 -16.74 -2.95 -8.77
CA ASP A 72 -15.67 -2.93 -9.78
C ASP A 72 -14.80 -4.18 -9.68
N ARG A 73 -15.31 -5.28 -10.23
CA ARG A 73 -14.64 -6.59 -10.19
C ARG A 73 -13.34 -6.61 -10.98
N ASP A 74 -13.32 -5.97 -12.15
CA ASP A 74 -12.14 -5.95 -13.01
C ASP A 74 -11.01 -5.16 -12.34
N GLY A 75 -11.33 -3.99 -11.78
CA GLY A 75 -10.39 -3.22 -10.98
C GLY A 75 -9.87 -4.00 -9.78
N ALA A 76 -10.76 -4.70 -9.05
CA ALA A 76 -10.37 -5.51 -7.91
C ALA A 76 -9.36 -6.61 -8.27
N ILE A 77 -9.63 -7.35 -9.36
CA ILE A 77 -8.74 -8.40 -9.87
C ILE A 77 -7.35 -7.83 -10.19
N GLU A 78 -7.29 -6.68 -10.87
CA GLU A 78 -6.01 -6.06 -11.21
C GLU A 78 -5.20 -5.65 -9.97
N LYS A 79 -5.86 -5.18 -8.90
CA LYS A 79 -5.17 -4.88 -7.62
C LYS A 79 -4.72 -6.14 -6.89
N TYR A 80 -5.53 -7.19 -6.86
CA TYR A 80 -5.11 -8.47 -6.27
C TYR A 80 -3.96 -9.12 -7.01
N LYS A 81 -3.92 -9.05 -8.36
CA LYS A 81 -2.77 -9.50 -9.16
C LYS A 81 -1.52 -8.71 -8.83
N ALA A 82 -1.63 -7.38 -8.71
CA ALA A 82 -0.51 -6.54 -8.33
C ALA A 82 0.00 -6.86 -6.91
N ALA A 83 -0.89 -7.16 -5.97
CA ALA A 83 -0.53 -7.62 -4.63
C ALA A 83 0.21 -8.97 -4.66
N LEU A 84 -0.28 -9.93 -5.46
CA LEU A 84 0.37 -11.24 -5.67
C LEU A 84 1.74 -11.13 -6.32
N ALA A 85 1.95 -10.18 -7.24
CA ALA A 85 3.27 -9.95 -7.83
C ALA A 85 4.33 -9.52 -6.79
N ILE A 86 3.90 -8.94 -5.66
CA ILE A 86 4.79 -8.53 -4.55
C ILE A 86 4.89 -9.64 -3.51
N LYS A 87 3.77 -10.28 -3.16
CA LYS A 87 3.70 -11.39 -2.20
C LYS A 87 3.00 -12.60 -2.83
N PRO A 88 3.75 -13.44 -3.58
CA PRO A 88 3.19 -14.54 -4.38
C PRO A 88 2.48 -15.61 -3.56
N GLU A 89 2.80 -15.74 -2.27
CA GLU A 89 2.35 -16.83 -1.41
C GLU A 89 1.12 -16.50 -0.55
N THR A 90 0.22 -15.65 -1.04
CA THR A 90 -0.97 -15.30 -0.27
C THR A 90 -2.18 -16.10 -0.75
N ARG A 91 -2.43 -17.27 -0.10
CA ARG A 91 -3.62 -18.12 -0.34
C ARG A 91 -4.92 -17.31 -0.39
N ARG A 92 -5.03 -16.28 0.44
CA ARG A 92 -6.20 -15.40 0.53
C ARG A 92 -6.43 -14.59 -0.76
N LEU A 93 -5.40 -13.96 -1.32
CA LEU A 93 -5.50 -13.20 -2.56
C LEU A 93 -5.95 -14.08 -3.73
N MET A 94 -5.44 -15.32 -3.78
CA MET A 94 -5.86 -16.30 -4.77
C MET A 94 -7.34 -16.69 -4.62
N MET A 95 -7.85 -16.76 -3.38
CA MET A 95 -9.28 -16.97 -3.13
C MET A 95 -10.14 -15.79 -3.61
N HIS A 96 -9.71 -14.54 -3.39
CA HIS A 96 -10.46 -13.37 -3.85
C HIS A 96 -10.58 -13.35 -5.38
N ILE A 97 -9.48 -13.53 -6.11
CA ILE A 97 -9.50 -13.60 -7.58
C ILE A 97 -10.40 -14.74 -8.08
N ARG A 98 -10.29 -15.93 -7.47
CA ARG A 98 -11.12 -17.09 -7.86
C ARG A 98 -12.60 -16.86 -7.57
N SER A 99 -12.92 -16.22 -6.45
CA SER A 99 -14.31 -15.89 -6.07
C SER A 99 -14.95 -14.86 -6.99
N LEU A 100 -14.13 -14.01 -7.62
CA LEU A 100 -14.56 -13.03 -8.61
C LEU A 100 -14.78 -13.63 -10.02
N GLY A 101 -14.59 -14.94 -10.19
CA GLY A 101 -14.98 -15.66 -11.41
C GLY A 101 -13.84 -16.01 -12.38
N ILE A 102 -12.57 -15.77 -12.00
CA ILE A 102 -11.41 -16.23 -12.77
C ILE A 102 -10.93 -17.56 -12.16
N GLY A 103 -11.40 -18.69 -12.72
CA GLY A 103 -10.76 -19.99 -12.55
C GLY A 103 -9.53 -20.12 -13.47
N PRO A 104 -8.58 -21.02 -13.17
CA PRO A 104 -7.38 -21.23 -13.99
C PRO A 104 -7.72 -21.60 -15.45
#